data_AF-A0A7K9D430-F1
#
_entry.id   AF-A0A7K9D430-F1
#
_cell.length_a   1.000
_cell.length_b   1.000
_cell.length_c   1.000
_cell.angle_alpha   90.00
_cell.angle_beta   90.00
_cell.angle_gamma   90.00
#
_symmetry.space_group_name_H-M   'P 1'
#
loop_
_entity.id
_entity.type
_entity.pdbx_description
1 polymer ?
#
loop_
_entity_poly.entity_id
_entity_poly.type
_entity_poly.pdbx_seq_one_letter_code
_entity_poly.pdbx_strand_id
1 'polypeptide(L)'
;SELLARSFFACGISTVLQTTLGSRLPLVQIPSFEYLVPAMVLSSHLSLVSTCIVSLKNSIPGTAVASACPAPHCTMAGSWAASLREVSGAVLVSGLVQLVLGVSGVCGWAAQCCGPMVLAPSLSIIGLSAYKEAAFFCSTNWGVALLFMLLAVTFSQHLGSCRLPFCAWFQARGGAMETSVPTLRMFSVLLPLIAVCIICVVLCHLHVSWESLDLTTAQLSWANSTFHAPWLRIPYAGKWGWPLLTTRALAVGVAMAIGCSMNSVSCYVLCGRLLRAPQLPPHACNRGLCTEGLGSLLAGLLGTPGGTAASIANTCATGLTQAGSRFPVQVSALVCVVLGMSPRLAGLLTCIPLVVHGGVLCVTYAVAVGTGISYFQYADIDSGRNIFIVGFTMFMALLVPRWLSMVPAHLATGSWVTLDLLFLSLLMMPVFLTGFLSFFLENTVSG
;
A
#
# COMPACT_ATOMS: atom_id res chain seq x y z
N SER A 1 -8.07 9.97 12.87
CA SER A 1 -8.17 11.11 11.91
C SER A 1 -6.85 11.87 11.74
N GLU A 2 -6.13 12.27 12.80
CA GLU A 2 -4.88 13.06 12.64
C GLU A 2 -3.78 12.35 11.85
N LEU A 3 -3.49 11.07 12.12
CA LEU A 3 -2.49 10.30 11.37
C LEU A 3 -2.87 10.17 9.89
N LEU A 4 -4.15 9.89 9.61
CA LEU A 4 -4.70 9.81 8.26
C LEU A 4 -4.51 11.13 7.50
N ALA A 5 -4.80 12.27 8.15
CA ALA A 5 -4.62 13.59 7.56
C ALA A 5 -3.15 13.86 7.20
N ARG A 6 -2.21 13.52 8.08
CA ARG A 6 -0.76 13.66 7.79
C ARG A 6 -0.33 12.77 6.63
N SER A 7 -0.82 11.54 6.57
CA SER A 7 -0.55 10.64 5.44
C SER A 7 -1.09 11.21 4.13
N PHE A 8 -2.32 11.74 4.10
CA PHE A 8 -2.87 12.39 2.91
C PHE A 8 -2.06 13.61 2.48
N PHE A 9 -1.61 14.42 3.42
CA PHE A 9 -0.77 15.58 3.13
C PHE A 9 0.56 15.17 2.49
N ALA A 10 1.28 14.22 3.10
CA ALA A 10 2.55 13.72 2.59
C ALA A 10 2.40 13.04 1.21
N CYS A 11 1.37 12.19 1.07
CA CYS A 11 1.07 11.48 -0.17
C CYS A 11 0.60 12.43 -1.29
N GLY A 12 -0.17 13.47 -0.96
CA GLY A 12 -0.60 14.49 -1.91
C GLY A 12 0.60 15.24 -2.49
N ILE A 13 1.51 15.73 -1.63
CA ILE A 13 2.75 16.39 -2.06
C ILE A 13 3.62 15.43 -2.88
N SER A 14 3.81 14.20 -2.40
CA SER A 14 4.58 13.16 -3.10
C SER A 14 3.99 12.86 -4.49
N THR A 15 2.66 12.80 -4.63
CA THR A 15 1.97 12.58 -5.91
C THR A 15 2.16 13.75 -6.88
N VAL A 16 2.08 14.99 -6.39
CA VAL A 16 2.38 16.17 -7.22
C VAL A 16 3.82 16.11 -7.73
N LEU A 17 4.78 15.81 -6.85
CA LEU A 17 6.19 15.67 -7.23
C LEU A 17 6.40 14.52 -8.23
N GLN A 18 5.76 13.37 -8.00
CA GLN A 18 5.88 12.20 -8.87
C GLN A 18 5.39 12.48 -10.30
N THR A 19 4.25 13.14 -10.42
CA THR A 19 3.61 13.40 -11.73
C THR A 19 4.26 14.54 -12.51
N THR A 20 4.97 15.46 -11.84
CA THR A 20 5.62 16.63 -12.45
C THR A 20 7.12 16.42 -12.68
N LEU A 21 7.85 16.08 -11.62
CA LEU A 21 9.32 15.99 -11.59
C LEU A 21 9.84 14.55 -11.54
N GLY A 22 9.06 13.61 -11.00
CA GLY A 22 9.43 12.21 -10.83
C GLY A 22 9.37 11.39 -12.12
N SER A 23 8.69 10.24 -12.07
CA SER A 23 8.54 9.36 -13.24
C SER A 23 7.61 9.93 -14.31
N ARG A 24 6.79 10.93 -13.96
CA ARG A 24 5.78 11.52 -14.86
C ARG A 24 4.80 10.47 -15.39
N LEU A 25 4.49 9.46 -14.60
CA LEU A 25 3.38 8.55 -14.87
C LEU A 25 2.13 9.03 -14.12
N PRO A 26 0.91 8.67 -14.56
CA PRO A 26 -0.32 8.96 -13.83
C PRO A 26 -0.45 8.05 -12.58
N LEU A 27 0.51 8.17 -11.66
CA LEU A 27 0.63 7.36 -10.46
C LEU A 27 0.33 8.18 -9.21
N VAL A 28 -0.63 7.70 -8.42
CA VAL A 28 -0.89 8.19 -7.08
C VAL A 28 0.10 7.56 -6.10
N GLN A 29 0.70 8.38 -5.24
CA GLN A 29 1.51 7.95 -4.11
C GLN A 29 0.60 7.71 -2.90
N ILE A 30 0.79 6.60 -2.19
CA ILE A 30 0.00 6.19 -1.02
C ILE A 30 0.91 5.71 0.10
N PRO A 31 0.42 5.62 1.36
CA PRO A 31 1.10 4.83 2.37
C PRO A 31 1.15 3.36 1.91
N SER A 32 2.36 2.79 1.80
CA SER A 32 2.53 1.43 1.28
C SER A 32 2.39 0.35 2.36
N PHE A 33 1.79 -0.78 2.00
CA PHE A 33 1.73 -1.98 2.84
C PHE A 33 3.12 -2.56 3.13
N GLU A 34 4.10 -2.32 2.27
CA GLU A 34 5.50 -2.73 2.45
C GLU A 34 6.16 -2.06 3.67
N TYR A 35 5.60 -0.96 4.19
CA TYR A 35 6.02 -0.37 5.47
C TYR A 35 5.38 -1.06 6.68
N LEU A 36 4.22 -1.69 6.51
CA LEU A 36 3.41 -2.18 7.62
C LEU A 36 4.06 -3.39 8.29
N VAL A 37 4.50 -4.37 7.52
CA VAL A 37 5.08 -5.60 8.07
C VAL A 37 6.41 -5.33 8.79
N PRO A 38 7.39 -4.56 8.24
CA PRO A 38 8.60 -4.22 8.99
C PRO A 38 8.33 -3.34 10.22
N ALA A 39 7.32 -2.44 10.16
CA ALA A 39 6.92 -1.65 11.32
C ALA A 39 6.34 -2.54 12.45
N MET A 40 5.56 -3.57 12.09
CA MET A 40 5.04 -4.54 13.04
C MET A 40 6.19 -5.33 13.71
N VAL A 41 7.16 -5.80 12.92
CA VAL A 41 8.37 -6.48 13.41
C VAL A 41 9.16 -5.60 14.39
N LEU A 42 9.32 -4.31 14.08
CA LEU A 42 10.00 -3.37 14.97
C LEU A 42 9.24 -3.16 16.29
N SER A 43 7.91 -3.03 16.20
CA SER A 43 7.06 -2.77 17.36
C SER A 43 6.93 -3.98 18.30
N SER A 44 6.90 -5.21 17.78
CA SER A 44 6.81 -6.43 18.57
C SER A 44 8.10 -6.71 19.35
N HIS A 45 9.26 -6.29 18.83
CA HIS A 45 10.52 -6.36 19.55
C HIS A 45 10.61 -5.31 20.66
N LEU A 46 10.02 -4.12 20.47
CA LEU A 46 9.99 -3.11 21.54
C LEU A 46 9.19 -3.58 22.76
N SER A 47 8.05 -4.24 22.54
CA SER A 47 7.26 -4.80 23.65
C SER A 47 8.03 -5.90 24.39
N LEU A 48 8.77 -6.76 23.68
CA LEU A 48 9.57 -7.85 24.26
C LEU A 48 10.81 -7.34 25.03
N VAL A 49 11.48 -6.28 24.54
CA VAL A 49 12.58 -5.63 25.27
C VAL A 49 12.05 -4.93 26.52
N SER A 50 10.89 -4.29 26.44
CA SER A 50 10.29 -3.61 27.61
C SER A 50 9.90 -4.58 28.72
N THR A 51 9.38 -5.76 28.40
CA THR A 51 9.11 -6.82 29.38
C THR A 51 10.39 -7.42 29.95
N CYS A 52 11.44 -7.59 29.13
CA CYS A 52 12.74 -8.09 29.58
C CYS A 52 13.45 -7.10 30.53
N ILE A 53 13.45 -5.80 30.23
CA ILE A 53 14.03 -4.75 31.09
C ILE A 53 13.28 -4.63 32.42
N VAL A 54 11.93 -4.72 32.41
CA VAL A 54 11.15 -4.72 33.65
C VAL A 54 11.45 -5.97 34.49
N SER A 55 11.62 -7.13 33.86
CA SER A 55 12.03 -8.37 34.55
C SER A 55 13.44 -8.27 35.15
N LEU A 56 14.37 -7.59 34.46
CA LEU A 56 15.75 -7.37 34.94
C LEU A 56 15.84 -6.33 36.07
N LYS A 57 14.95 -5.35 36.09
CA LYS A 57 14.92 -4.30 37.13
C LYS A 57 14.26 -4.76 38.43
N ASN A 58 13.41 -5.78 38.35
CA ASN A 58 12.72 -6.39 39.50
C ASN A 58 13.41 -7.66 40.03
N SER A 59 14.53 -8.10 39.44
CA SER A 59 15.27 -9.27 39.92
C SER A 59 16.22 -8.91 41.06
N ILE A 60 15.73 -9.08 42.29
CA ILE A 60 16.56 -9.46 43.44
C ILE A 60 17.09 -10.89 43.14
N PRO A 61 18.36 -11.23 43.42
CA PRO A 61 18.94 -12.50 42.99
C PRO A 61 18.30 -13.70 43.71
N GLY A 62 17.39 -14.38 43.03
CA GLY A 62 16.81 -15.64 43.48
C GLY A 62 15.51 -16.01 42.76
N THR A 63 15.52 -17.16 42.09
CA THR A 63 14.36 -17.86 41.48
C THR A 63 13.67 -17.19 40.29
N ALA A 64 14.08 -17.60 39.08
CA ALA A 64 13.39 -17.29 37.83
C ALA A 64 12.11 -18.14 37.72
N VAL A 65 10.96 -17.48 37.83
CA VAL A 65 9.68 -17.99 37.33
C VAL A 65 9.14 -16.96 36.36
N ALA A 66 9.00 -17.36 35.09
CA ALA A 66 8.37 -16.56 34.06
C ALA A 66 6.89 -16.34 34.42
N SER A 67 6.56 -15.21 35.05
CA SER A 67 5.18 -14.81 35.25
C SER A 67 4.68 -14.11 33.98
N ALA A 68 3.87 -14.81 33.20
CA ALA A 68 2.93 -14.19 32.27
C ALA A 68 2.09 -13.17 33.05
N CYS A 69 2.03 -11.92 32.59
CA CYS A 69 1.29 -10.86 33.26
C CYS A 69 -0.20 -11.21 33.35
N PRO A 70 -0.79 -11.36 34.56
CA PRO A 70 -2.23 -11.43 34.72
C PRO A 70 -2.78 -10.04 35.10
N ALA A 71 -3.86 -9.63 34.43
CA ALA A 71 -4.77 -8.54 34.81
C ALA A 71 -4.36 -7.08 34.43
N PRO A 72 -5.31 -6.12 34.38
CA PRO A 72 -5.71 -5.44 33.15
C PRO A 72 -5.24 -3.98 33.06
N HIS A 73 -4.26 -3.58 33.87
CA HIS A 73 -3.94 -2.15 34.11
C HIS A 73 -2.47 -1.79 33.84
N CYS A 74 -1.82 -2.46 32.88
CA CYS A 74 -0.59 -1.92 32.30
C CYS A 74 -0.96 -0.74 31.39
N THR A 75 -0.47 0.45 31.75
CA THR A 75 -0.70 1.70 31.00
C THR A 75 0.02 1.69 29.65
N MET A 76 -0.66 1.13 28.64
CA MET A 76 -0.25 1.03 27.23
C MET A 76 -0.08 2.37 26.48
N ALA A 77 -0.26 3.53 27.14
CA ALA A 77 -0.23 4.83 26.48
C ALA A 77 1.19 5.34 26.17
N GLY A 78 2.17 5.02 27.02
CA GLY A 78 3.58 5.41 26.80
C GLY A 78 4.29 4.57 25.74
N SER A 79 3.90 3.30 25.56
CA SER A 79 4.50 2.38 24.60
C SER A 79 4.16 2.74 23.16
N TRP A 80 2.92 3.17 22.88
CA TRP A 80 2.47 3.47 21.51
C TRP A 80 3.14 4.72 20.92
N ALA A 81 3.26 5.80 21.70
CA ALA A 81 3.93 7.01 21.25
C ALA A 81 5.43 6.78 21.00
N ALA A 82 6.09 5.97 21.85
CA ALA A 82 7.49 5.60 21.66
C ALA A 82 7.68 4.72 20.40
N SER A 83 6.86 3.68 20.24
CA SER A 83 6.86 2.82 19.03
C SER A 83 6.65 3.63 17.76
N LEU A 84 5.68 4.56 17.75
CA LEU A 84 5.42 5.40 16.58
C LEU A 84 6.59 6.32 16.23
N ARG A 85 7.28 6.88 17.23
CA ARG A 85 8.47 7.72 16.98
C ARG A 85 9.64 6.92 16.45
N GLU A 86 9.80 5.67 16.87
CA GLU A 86 10.83 4.77 16.35
C GLU A 86 10.49 4.31 14.93
N VAL A 87 9.24 3.95 14.65
CA VAL A 87 8.76 3.61 13.30
C VAL A 87 8.87 4.82 12.36
N SER A 88 8.51 6.03 12.80
CA SER A 88 8.68 7.22 11.98
C SER A 88 10.15 7.55 11.71
N GLY A 89 11.06 7.20 12.64
CA GLY A 89 12.50 7.19 12.42
C GLY A 89 12.92 6.20 11.33
N ALA A 90 12.38 4.99 11.33
CA ALA A 90 12.62 4.01 10.27
C ALA A 90 12.11 4.48 8.89
N VAL A 91 10.94 5.12 8.84
CA VAL A 91 10.39 5.73 7.62
C VAL A 91 11.25 6.91 7.14
N LEU A 92 11.81 7.70 8.05
CA LEU A 92 12.75 8.76 7.69
C LEU A 92 14.02 8.17 7.04
N VAL A 93 14.59 7.13 7.66
CA VAL A 93 15.74 6.41 7.11
C VAL A 93 15.40 5.83 5.74
N SER A 94 14.21 5.24 5.58
CA SER A 94 13.84 4.64 4.31
C SER A 94 13.78 5.67 3.18
N GLY A 95 13.24 6.86 3.45
CA GLY A 95 13.20 7.96 2.50
C GLY A 95 14.61 8.45 2.11
N LEU A 96 15.55 8.51 3.06
CA LEU A 96 16.96 8.83 2.76
C LEU A 96 17.57 7.77 1.84
N VAL A 97 17.38 6.49 2.15
CA VAL A 97 17.92 5.37 1.36
C VAL A 97 17.31 5.36 -0.04
N GLN A 98 15.99 5.54 -0.17
CA GLN A 98 15.31 5.65 -1.48
C GLN A 98 15.84 6.82 -2.31
N LEU A 99 16.07 7.97 -1.68
CA LEU A 99 16.66 9.14 -2.33
C LEU A 99 18.07 8.83 -2.85
N VAL A 100 18.91 8.19 -2.05
CA VAL A 100 20.27 7.77 -2.46
C VAL A 100 20.21 6.75 -3.60
N LEU A 101 19.31 5.76 -3.53
CA LEU A 101 19.12 4.75 -4.58
C LEU A 101 18.62 5.37 -5.91
N GLY A 102 17.76 6.39 -5.82
CA GLY A 102 17.30 7.13 -6.99
C GLY A 102 18.39 8.00 -7.61
N VAL A 103 19.15 8.75 -6.80
CA VAL A 103 20.21 9.66 -7.29
C VAL A 103 21.41 8.89 -7.84
N SER A 104 21.79 7.78 -7.21
CA SER A 104 22.90 6.92 -7.66
C SER A 104 22.61 6.20 -8.99
N GLY A 105 21.35 6.14 -9.41
CA GLY A 105 20.94 5.52 -10.65
C GLY A 105 20.77 3.99 -10.60
N VAL A 106 21.01 3.39 -9.42
CA VAL A 106 20.96 1.93 -9.19
C VAL A 106 19.58 1.35 -9.52
N CYS A 107 18.51 2.08 -9.19
CA CYS A 107 17.13 1.65 -9.45
C CYS A 107 16.84 1.45 -10.95
N GLY A 108 17.22 2.42 -11.78
CA GLY A 108 17.06 2.36 -13.23
C GLY A 108 17.92 1.28 -13.86
N TRP A 109 19.15 1.08 -13.35
CA TRP A 109 20.01 -0.02 -13.78
C TRP A 109 19.42 -1.38 -13.42
N ALA A 110 18.92 -1.56 -12.20
CA ALA A 110 18.26 -2.79 -11.76
C ALA A 110 17.01 -3.09 -12.60
N ALA A 111 16.20 -2.08 -12.90
CA ALA A 111 15.03 -2.23 -13.76
C ALA A 111 15.37 -2.71 -15.19
N GLN A 112 16.54 -2.35 -15.71
CA GLN A 112 17.03 -2.84 -17.01
C GLN A 112 17.60 -4.26 -16.95
N CYS A 113 18.19 -4.64 -15.81
CA CYS A 113 18.74 -5.98 -15.61
C CYS A 113 17.66 -7.03 -15.33
N CYS A 114 16.48 -6.61 -14.86
CA CYS A 114 15.36 -7.51 -14.59
C CYS A 114 14.64 -7.91 -15.89
N GLY A 115 14.91 -9.14 -16.35
CA GLY A 115 14.18 -9.76 -17.45
C GLY A 115 12.71 -10.10 -17.12
N PRO A 116 11.95 -10.59 -18.11
CA PRO A 116 10.55 -10.99 -17.92
C PRO A 116 10.36 -12.09 -16.87
N MET A 117 11.34 -12.98 -16.71
CA MET A 117 11.33 -14.04 -15.69
C MET A 117 11.44 -13.52 -14.24
N VAL A 118 11.90 -12.27 -14.04
CA VAL A 118 11.94 -11.62 -12.72
C VAL A 118 10.73 -10.73 -12.51
N LEU A 119 10.36 -9.95 -13.53
CA LEU A 119 9.27 -8.98 -13.46
C LEU A 119 7.90 -9.66 -13.38
N ALA A 120 7.67 -10.73 -14.15
CA ALA A 120 6.37 -11.40 -14.19
C ALA A 120 5.97 -12.04 -12.84
N PRO A 121 6.82 -12.87 -12.19
CA PRO A 121 6.49 -13.41 -10.86
C PRO A 121 6.33 -12.32 -9.81
N SER A 122 7.18 -11.28 -9.84
CA SER A 122 7.12 -10.16 -8.89
C SER A 122 5.77 -9.43 -9.00
N LEU A 123 5.32 -9.13 -10.22
CA LEU A 123 4.02 -8.49 -10.47
C LEU A 123 2.83 -9.38 -10.04
N SER A 124 2.91 -10.69 -10.29
CA SER A 124 1.89 -11.62 -9.85
C SER A 124 1.83 -11.76 -8.33
N ILE A 125 2.98 -11.80 -7.65
CA ILE A 125 3.05 -11.89 -6.18
C ILE A 125 2.61 -10.61 -5.51
N ILE A 126 2.90 -9.43 -6.09
CA ILE A 126 2.33 -8.16 -5.63
C ILE A 126 0.80 -8.24 -5.54
N GLY A 127 0.16 -8.84 -6.55
CA GLY A 127 -1.28 -9.08 -6.57
C GLY A 127 -1.73 -10.12 -5.53
N LEU A 128 -1.05 -11.27 -5.49
CA LEU A 128 -1.41 -12.40 -4.64
C LEU A 128 -1.15 -12.12 -3.16
N SER A 129 -0.15 -11.34 -2.78
CA SER A 129 0.24 -11.14 -1.38
C SER A 129 -0.80 -10.38 -0.56
N ALA A 130 -1.58 -9.50 -1.18
CA ALA A 130 -2.59 -8.66 -0.52
C ALA A 130 -3.92 -9.39 -0.23
N TYR A 131 -3.99 -10.70 -0.48
CA TYR A 131 -5.23 -11.47 -0.31
C TYR A 131 -5.72 -11.51 1.14
N LYS A 132 -4.80 -11.50 2.13
CA LYS A 132 -5.16 -11.58 3.55
C LYS A 132 -5.84 -10.29 4.00
N GLU A 133 -5.28 -9.17 3.58
CA GLU A 133 -5.74 -7.81 3.87
C GLU A 133 -7.10 -7.57 3.18
N ALA A 134 -7.22 -7.97 1.92
CA ALA A 134 -8.48 -7.90 1.19
C ALA A 134 -9.56 -8.76 1.84
N ALA A 135 -9.23 -9.99 2.26
CA ALA A 135 -10.16 -10.88 2.97
C ALA A 135 -10.57 -10.32 4.34
N PHE A 136 -9.64 -9.74 5.10
CA PHE A 136 -9.90 -9.10 6.39
C PHE A 136 -10.86 -7.91 6.26
N PHE A 137 -10.74 -7.11 5.21
CA PHE A 137 -11.67 -6.01 4.96
C PHE A 137 -13.04 -6.51 4.48
N CYS A 138 -13.08 -7.53 3.62
CA CYS A 138 -14.32 -8.14 3.16
C CYS A 138 -15.07 -8.92 4.25
N SER A 139 -14.39 -9.44 5.27
CA SER A 139 -15.01 -10.25 6.33
C SER A 139 -15.98 -9.46 7.21
N THR A 140 -15.98 -8.13 7.14
CA THR A 140 -16.98 -7.29 7.80
C THR A 140 -18.39 -7.52 7.24
N ASN A 141 -18.53 -7.64 5.91
CA ASN A 141 -19.77 -8.07 5.25
C ASN A 141 -19.48 -8.57 3.82
N TRP A 142 -19.46 -9.89 3.65
CA TRP A 142 -19.21 -10.53 2.35
C TRP A 142 -20.29 -10.23 1.31
N GLY A 143 -21.55 -10.08 1.71
CA GLY A 143 -22.65 -9.80 0.78
C GLY A 143 -22.47 -8.45 0.08
N VAL A 144 -22.16 -7.41 0.85
CA VAL A 144 -21.90 -6.07 0.32
C VAL A 144 -20.58 -6.03 -0.47
N ALA A 145 -19.54 -6.75 -0.04
CA ALA A 145 -18.29 -6.86 -0.79
C ALA A 145 -18.51 -7.50 -2.16
N LEU A 146 -19.20 -8.64 -2.21
CA LEU A 146 -19.50 -9.37 -3.44
C LEU A 146 -20.37 -8.55 -4.38
N LEU A 147 -21.38 -7.85 -3.84
CA LEU A 147 -22.21 -6.93 -4.61
C LEU A 147 -21.36 -5.83 -5.26
N PHE A 148 -20.48 -5.19 -4.48
CA PHE A 148 -19.55 -4.19 -5.00
C PHE A 148 -18.64 -4.76 -6.09
N MET A 149 -18.04 -5.93 -5.86
CA MET A 149 -17.15 -6.57 -6.83
C MET A 149 -17.86 -6.94 -8.13
N LEU A 150 -19.06 -7.55 -8.04
CA LEU A 150 -19.86 -7.92 -9.20
C LEU A 150 -20.25 -6.68 -10.00
N LEU A 151 -20.62 -5.60 -9.31
CA LEU A 151 -20.99 -4.36 -9.95
C LEU A 151 -19.79 -3.65 -10.60
N ALA A 152 -18.62 -3.67 -9.95
CA ALA A 152 -17.37 -3.17 -10.52
C ALA A 152 -16.94 -3.96 -11.77
N VAL A 153 -17.04 -5.29 -11.74
CA VAL A 153 -16.72 -6.16 -12.88
C VAL A 153 -17.72 -5.97 -14.02
N THR A 154 -19.01 -5.89 -13.73
CA THR A 154 -20.04 -5.67 -14.75
C THR A 154 -19.90 -4.30 -15.41
N PHE A 155 -19.67 -3.22 -14.66
CA PHE A 155 -19.43 -1.90 -15.26
C PHE A 155 -18.11 -1.84 -16.06
N SER A 156 -17.04 -2.50 -15.58
CA SER A 156 -15.75 -2.47 -16.28
C SER A 156 -15.71 -3.36 -17.53
N GLN A 157 -16.17 -4.62 -17.42
CA GLN A 157 -15.92 -5.66 -18.42
C GLN A 157 -17.11 -5.86 -19.35
N HIS A 158 -18.33 -5.86 -18.81
CA HIS A 158 -19.53 -6.15 -19.60
C HIS A 158 -20.15 -4.89 -20.21
N LEU A 159 -20.21 -3.80 -19.45
CA LEU A 159 -20.81 -2.53 -19.88
C LEU A 159 -19.78 -1.50 -20.36
N GLY A 160 -18.50 -1.87 -20.43
CA GLY A 160 -17.43 -0.99 -20.90
C GLY A 160 -17.62 -0.49 -22.34
N SER A 161 -18.36 -1.23 -23.16
CA SER A 161 -18.74 -0.87 -24.54
C SER A 161 -20.06 -0.11 -24.63
N CYS A 162 -20.87 -0.10 -23.56
CA CYS A 162 -22.17 0.56 -23.55
C CYS A 162 -22.00 2.07 -23.37
N ARG A 163 -22.62 2.85 -24.25
CA ARG A 163 -22.59 4.31 -24.21
C ARG A 163 -23.83 4.82 -23.46
N LEU A 164 -23.65 5.60 -22.40
CA LEU A 164 -24.77 6.21 -21.69
C LEU A 164 -25.45 7.29 -22.55
N PRO A 165 -26.77 7.24 -22.76
CA PRO A 165 -27.49 8.21 -23.60
C PRO A 165 -27.51 9.64 -23.00
N PHE A 166 -27.30 9.78 -21.68
CA PHE A 166 -27.34 11.07 -20.98
C PHE A 166 -26.25 12.06 -21.43
N CYS A 167 -25.11 11.57 -21.94
CA CYS A 167 -24.03 12.42 -22.47
C CYS A 167 -24.33 12.96 -23.88
N ALA A 168 -25.22 12.30 -24.64
CA ALA A 168 -25.61 12.75 -25.98
C ALA A 168 -26.55 13.97 -25.94
N TRP A 169 -27.35 14.12 -24.88
CA TRP A 169 -28.30 15.23 -24.73
C TRP A 169 -27.60 16.58 -24.53
N PHE A 170 -26.48 16.62 -23.78
CA PHE A 170 -25.68 17.84 -23.61
C PHE A 170 -24.92 18.23 -24.88
N GLN A 171 -24.61 17.24 -25.74
CA GLN A 171 -23.88 17.41 -27.00
C GLN A 171 -24.73 18.07 -28.11
N ALA A 172 -26.07 18.09 -27.96
CA ALA A 172 -26.97 18.76 -28.89
C ALA A 172 -26.95 20.30 -28.78
N ARG A 173 -26.27 20.88 -27.77
CA ARG A 173 -26.31 22.33 -27.49
C ARG A 173 -25.10 23.15 -27.99
N GLY A 174 -24.29 22.57 -28.87
CA GLY A 174 -23.36 23.32 -29.74
C GLY A 174 -21.90 23.38 -29.26
N GLY A 175 -21.01 22.76 -30.04
CA GLY A 175 -19.56 23.02 -30.01
C GLY A 175 -18.67 21.78 -30.04
N ALA A 176 -18.03 21.57 -31.19
CA ALA A 176 -16.87 20.72 -31.48
C ALA A 176 -16.94 19.19 -31.24
N MET A 177 -16.53 18.49 -32.29
CA MET A 177 -16.45 17.04 -32.44
C MET A 177 -15.24 16.50 -31.67
N GLU A 178 -15.41 16.20 -30.38
CA GLU A 178 -14.39 15.52 -29.59
C GLU A 178 -14.85 14.10 -29.23
N THR A 179 -13.94 13.15 -29.44
CA THR A 179 -14.17 11.70 -29.43
C THR A 179 -14.90 11.21 -28.17
N SER A 180 -16.04 10.56 -28.38
CA SER A 180 -16.91 9.98 -27.35
C SER A 180 -16.16 8.96 -26.47
N VAL A 181 -15.78 9.37 -25.26
CA VAL A 181 -15.06 8.55 -24.27
C VAL A 181 -16.05 7.61 -23.57
N PRO A 182 -15.73 6.31 -23.37
CA PRO A 182 -16.60 5.37 -22.65
C PRO A 182 -16.72 5.75 -21.17
N THR A 183 -17.74 6.54 -20.84
CA THR A 183 -17.97 7.10 -19.50
C THR A 183 -18.16 6.05 -18.41
N LEU A 184 -18.81 4.91 -18.71
CA LEU A 184 -19.00 3.82 -17.74
C LEU A 184 -17.69 3.16 -17.31
N ARG A 185 -16.76 2.99 -18.24
CA ARG A 185 -15.45 2.41 -17.97
C ARG A 185 -14.59 3.33 -17.10
N MET A 186 -14.68 4.65 -17.31
CA MET A 186 -13.97 5.67 -16.54
C MET A 186 -14.42 5.73 -15.06
N PHE A 187 -15.71 5.50 -14.80
CA PHE A 187 -16.28 5.55 -13.44
C PHE A 187 -16.51 4.18 -12.82
N SER A 188 -15.82 3.14 -13.32
CA SER A 188 -16.07 1.74 -12.94
C SER A 188 -15.82 1.40 -11.46
N VAL A 189 -15.19 2.28 -10.68
CA VAL A 189 -15.01 2.13 -9.22
C VAL A 189 -15.99 3.03 -8.44
N LEU A 190 -16.23 4.24 -8.93
CA LEU A 190 -17.11 5.22 -8.29
C LEU A 190 -18.59 4.85 -8.43
N LEU A 191 -19.01 4.37 -9.61
CA LEU A 191 -20.40 4.02 -9.87
C LEU A 191 -20.87 2.82 -9.03
N PRO A 192 -20.10 1.72 -8.88
CA PRO A 192 -20.43 0.67 -7.93
C PRO A 192 -20.53 1.16 -6.49
N LEU A 193 -19.65 2.06 -6.07
CA LEU A 193 -19.68 2.61 -4.71
C LEU A 193 -21.00 3.34 -4.46
N ILE A 194 -21.38 4.25 -5.36
CA ILE A 194 -22.63 5.00 -5.25
C ILE A 194 -23.83 4.04 -5.24
N ALA A 195 -23.86 3.06 -6.14
CA ALA A 195 -24.94 2.09 -6.22
C ALA A 195 -25.05 1.21 -4.96
N VAL A 196 -23.92 0.75 -4.42
CA VAL A 196 -23.90 0.00 -3.15
C VAL A 196 -24.40 0.86 -2.01
N CYS A 197 -23.98 2.12 -1.92
CA CYS A 197 -24.50 3.07 -0.93
C CYS A 197 -26.01 3.28 -1.05
N ILE A 198 -26.54 3.41 -2.28
CA ILE A 198 -28.00 3.55 -2.50
C ILE A 198 -28.73 2.28 -2.06
N ILE A 199 -28.26 1.10 -2.46
CA ILE A 199 -28.85 -0.18 -2.07
C ILE A 199 -28.85 -0.34 -0.55
N CYS A 200 -27.75 0.03 0.10
CA CYS A 200 -27.60 0.04 1.55
C CYS A 200 -28.67 0.93 2.23
N VAL A 201 -28.87 2.16 1.73
CA VAL A 201 -29.89 3.07 2.27
C VAL A 201 -31.31 2.54 2.05
N VAL A 202 -31.60 1.99 0.88
CA VAL A 202 -32.92 1.40 0.56
C VAL A 202 -33.22 0.20 1.46
N LEU A 203 -32.25 -0.69 1.67
CA LEU A 203 -32.41 -1.84 2.57
C LEU A 203 -32.67 -1.41 4.02
N CYS A 204 -32.01 -0.35 4.48
CA CYS A 204 -32.29 0.25 5.79
C CYS A 204 -33.73 0.76 5.90
N HIS A 205 -34.24 1.44 4.87
CA HIS A 205 -35.63 1.92 4.87
C HIS A 205 -36.66 0.80 4.87
N LEU A 206 -36.35 -0.34 4.25
CA LEU A 206 -37.23 -1.51 4.16
C LEU A 206 -37.23 -2.38 5.44
N HIS A 207 -36.52 -1.97 6.50
CA HIS A 207 -36.43 -2.70 7.78
C HIS A 207 -35.98 -4.18 7.64
N VAL A 208 -35.30 -4.53 6.55
CA VAL A 208 -34.70 -5.86 6.40
C VAL A 208 -33.43 -5.86 7.23
N SER A 209 -33.45 -6.59 8.34
CA SER A 209 -32.34 -6.71 9.28
C SER A 209 -31.14 -7.41 8.63
N TRP A 210 -30.33 -6.67 7.87
CA TRP A 210 -28.98 -7.07 7.53
C TRP A 210 -28.08 -6.67 8.71
N GLU A 211 -27.71 -7.67 9.51
CA GLU A 211 -27.00 -7.61 10.80
C GLU A 211 -25.65 -6.85 10.84
N SER A 212 -25.22 -6.20 9.77
CA SER A 212 -23.86 -5.64 9.65
C SER A 212 -23.76 -4.32 8.88
N LEU A 213 -24.87 -3.62 8.67
CA LEU A 213 -24.83 -2.31 8.01
C LEU A 213 -24.45 -1.19 8.99
N ASP A 214 -23.18 -1.19 9.40
CA ASP A 214 -22.54 -0.15 10.23
C ASP A 214 -22.50 1.24 9.56
N LEU A 215 -23.11 1.40 8.37
CA LEU A 215 -23.21 2.66 7.64
C LEU A 215 -24.06 3.68 8.42
N THR A 216 -25.14 3.22 9.05
CA THR A 216 -26.07 4.05 9.81
C THR A 216 -25.57 4.32 11.23
N THR A 217 -24.89 3.38 11.87
CA THR A 217 -24.19 3.59 13.16
C THR A 217 -22.97 4.50 12.99
N ALA A 218 -22.25 4.46 11.87
CA ALA A 218 -21.20 5.43 11.53
C ALA A 218 -21.76 6.84 11.26
N GLN A 219 -22.91 6.96 10.58
CA GLN A 219 -23.62 8.24 10.40
C GLN A 219 -24.22 8.78 11.72
N LEU A 220 -24.82 7.93 12.56
CA LEU A 220 -25.37 8.32 13.87
C LEU A 220 -24.27 8.65 14.88
N SER A 221 -23.16 7.90 14.89
CA SER A 221 -22.03 8.18 15.77
C SER A 221 -21.32 9.48 15.40
N TRP A 222 -21.33 9.90 14.13
CA TRP A 222 -20.83 11.22 13.71
C TRP A 222 -21.72 12.37 14.21
N ALA A 223 -23.04 12.21 14.15
CA ALA A 223 -23.98 13.20 14.70
C ALA A 223 -23.81 13.38 16.23
N ASN A 224 -23.42 12.30 16.94
CA ASN A 224 -23.20 12.29 18.39
C ASN A 224 -21.74 12.51 18.81
N SER A 225 -20.77 12.45 17.90
CA SER A 225 -19.34 12.62 18.21
C SER A 225 -18.99 14.10 18.32
N THR A 226 -19.13 14.62 19.54
CA THR A 226 -18.65 15.91 20.05
C THR A 226 -17.11 16.03 20.06
N PHE A 227 -16.38 15.38 19.14
CA PHE A 227 -14.95 15.56 18.99
C PHE A 227 -14.65 16.78 18.11
N HIS A 228 -14.37 17.91 18.74
CA HIS A 228 -13.96 19.14 18.07
C HIS A 228 -12.54 19.06 17.47
N ALA A 229 -12.36 18.27 16.41
CA ALA A 229 -11.17 18.42 15.56
C ALA A 229 -11.24 19.78 14.82
N PRO A 230 -10.14 20.52 14.65
CA PRO A 230 -10.16 21.78 13.90
C PRO A 230 -10.40 21.53 12.39
N TRP A 231 -11.06 22.49 11.73
CA TRP A 231 -11.29 22.47 10.28
C TRP A 231 -10.00 22.63 9.48
N LEU A 232 -9.13 23.55 9.91
CA LEU A 232 -7.83 23.78 9.31
C LEU A 232 -6.73 23.56 10.36
N ARG A 233 -5.84 22.62 10.09
CA ARG A 233 -4.64 22.36 10.89
C ARG A 233 -3.54 21.87 9.97
N ILE A 234 -2.59 22.76 9.69
CA ILE A 234 -1.43 22.44 8.89
C ILE A 234 -0.59 21.39 9.65
N PRO A 235 -0.29 20.24 9.05
CA PRO A 235 0.58 19.25 9.67
C PRO A 235 2.02 19.78 9.68
N TYR A 236 2.60 19.93 10.86
CA TYR A 236 3.99 20.35 11.03
C TYR A 236 4.82 19.23 11.66
N ALA A 237 6.10 19.20 11.29
CA ALA A 237 7.05 18.20 11.77
C ALA A 237 7.25 18.30 13.30
N GLY A 238 7.48 17.15 13.95
CA GLY A 238 7.83 17.11 15.37
C GLY A 238 6.67 17.31 16.36
N LYS A 239 5.40 17.47 15.90
CA LYS A 239 4.23 17.61 16.79
C LYS A 239 4.06 16.44 17.77
N TRP A 240 4.38 15.23 17.34
CA TRP A 240 4.32 14.00 18.16
C TRP A 240 5.71 13.60 18.71
N GLY A 241 6.62 14.57 18.74
CA GLY A 241 8.05 14.36 18.99
C GLY A 241 8.81 14.12 17.68
N TRP A 242 10.09 14.44 17.70
CA TRP A 242 10.99 14.16 16.59
C TRP A 242 11.17 12.64 16.40
N PRO A 243 11.33 12.17 15.15
CA PRO A 243 11.60 10.76 14.85
C PRO A 243 12.83 10.27 15.62
N LEU A 244 12.72 9.08 16.22
CA LEU A 244 13.78 8.49 17.02
C LEU A 244 14.63 7.58 16.12
N LEU A 245 15.90 7.94 15.94
CA LEU A 245 16.85 7.16 15.15
C LEU A 245 17.60 6.19 16.07
N THR A 246 17.10 4.97 16.18
CA THR A 246 17.80 3.85 16.82
C THR A 246 18.51 2.99 15.77
N THR A 247 19.47 2.16 16.18
CA THR A 247 20.11 1.19 15.27
C THR A 247 19.11 0.19 14.69
N ARG A 248 18.07 -0.16 15.45
CA ARG A 248 16.96 -1.01 14.99
C ARG A 248 16.11 -0.30 13.93
N ALA A 249 15.76 0.97 14.17
CA ALA A 249 15.05 1.80 13.19
C ALA A 249 15.87 1.97 11.90
N LEU A 250 17.21 2.06 12.00
CA LEU A 250 18.09 2.09 10.84
C LEU A 250 17.98 0.80 10.00
N ALA A 251 18.14 -0.37 10.63
CA ALA A 251 18.03 -1.66 9.94
C ALA A 251 16.67 -1.88 9.29
N VAL A 252 15.59 -1.63 10.05
CA VAL A 252 14.22 -1.77 9.56
C VAL A 252 13.92 -0.74 8.47
N GLY A 253 14.41 0.49 8.60
CA GLY A 253 14.28 1.54 7.59
C GLY A 253 14.98 1.20 6.27
N VAL A 254 16.14 0.56 6.32
CA VAL A 254 16.82 0.03 5.13
C VAL A 254 15.99 -1.07 4.47
N ALA A 255 15.45 -2.01 5.25
CA ALA A 255 14.58 -3.07 4.72
C ALA A 255 13.30 -2.50 4.07
N MET A 256 12.65 -1.53 4.73
CA MET A 256 11.51 -0.79 4.20
C MET A 256 11.85 -0.11 2.87
N ALA A 257 13.01 0.55 2.78
CA ALA A 257 13.44 1.21 1.55
C ALA A 257 13.61 0.23 0.39
N ILE A 258 14.25 -0.92 0.62
CA ILE A 258 14.49 -1.93 -0.41
C ILE A 258 13.16 -2.51 -0.90
N GLY A 259 12.30 -2.96 0.03
CA GLY A 259 10.99 -3.53 -0.30
C GLY A 259 10.11 -2.54 -1.07
N CYS A 260 10.01 -1.29 -0.59
CA CYS A 260 9.24 -0.25 -1.27
C CYS A 260 9.82 0.12 -2.62
N SER A 261 11.15 0.18 -2.78
CA SER A 261 11.79 0.48 -4.07
C SER A 261 11.46 -0.58 -5.11
N MET A 262 11.55 -1.87 -4.75
CA MET A 262 11.18 -2.97 -5.65
C MET A 262 9.71 -2.92 -6.05
N ASN A 263 8.83 -2.66 -5.09
CA ASN A 263 7.41 -2.52 -5.33
C ASN A 263 7.11 -1.34 -6.29
N SER A 264 7.74 -0.19 -6.07
CA SER A 264 7.52 1.00 -6.89
C SER A 264 8.07 0.86 -8.30
N VAL A 265 9.24 0.22 -8.49
CA VAL A 265 9.74 -0.12 -9.83
C VAL A 265 8.76 -1.03 -10.56
N SER A 266 8.25 -2.06 -9.88
CA SER A 266 7.24 -2.96 -10.44
C SER A 266 5.98 -2.18 -10.85
N CYS A 267 5.54 -1.22 -10.04
CA CYS A 267 4.41 -0.34 -10.33
C CYS A 267 4.66 0.55 -11.56
N TYR A 268 5.89 1.06 -11.76
CA TYR A 268 6.25 1.85 -12.94
C TYR A 268 6.17 1.01 -14.22
N VAL A 269 6.73 -0.21 -14.19
CA VAL A 269 6.64 -1.16 -15.30
C VAL A 269 5.18 -1.53 -15.57
N LEU A 270 4.42 -1.88 -14.53
CA LEU A 270 3.01 -2.24 -14.62
C LEU A 270 2.17 -1.13 -15.25
N CYS A 271 2.39 0.11 -14.85
CA CYS A 271 1.69 1.28 -15.38
C CYS A 271 1.96 1.47 -16.87
N GLY A 272 3.24 1.41 -17.28
CA GLY A 272 3.61 1.50 -18.69
C GLY A 272 2.91 0.44 -19.54
N ARG A 273 2.82 -0.79 -19.01
CA ARG A 273 2.18 -1.92 -19.71
C ARG A 273 0.67 -1.75 -19.84
N LEU A 274 -0.02 -1.39 -18.75
CA LEU A 274 -1.47 -1.16 -18.75
C LEU A 274 -1.89 0.01 -19.66
N LEU A 275 -1.01 1.00 -19.81
CA LEU A 275 -1.19 2.15 -20.70
C LEU A 275 -0.65 1.91 -22.11
N ARG A 276 -0.07 0.74 -22.40
CA ARG A 276 0.59 0.41 -23.68
C ARG A 276 1.66 1.44 -24.08
N ALA A 277 2.31 2.03 -23.09
CA ALA A 277 3.44 2.93 -23.28
C ALA A 277 4.71 2.13 -23.63
N PRO A 278 5.66 2.73 -24.37
CA PRO A 278 6.97 2.12 -24.59
C PRO A 278 7.69 1.86 -23.25
N GLN A 279 8.68 0.97 -23.29
CA GLN A 279 9.58 0.66 -22.17
C GLN A 279 10.05 1.95 -21.49
N LEU A 280 9.93 2.00 -20.17
CA LEU A 280 10.28 3.21 -19.43
C LEU A 280 11.81 3.38 -19.43
N PRO A 281 12.29 4.59 -19.73
CA PRO A 281 13.72 4.84 -19.66
C PRO A 281 14.20 4.82 -18.20
N PRO A 282 15.44 4.38 -17.93
CA PRO A 282 15.95 4.15 -16.58
C PRO A 282 15.98 5.42 -15.74
N HIS A 283 16.24 6.58 -16.37
CA HIS A 283 16.24 7.88 -15.69
C HIS A 283 14.86 8.29 -15.16
N ALA A 284 13.76 7.80 -15.77
CA ALA A 284 12.41 8.06 -15.27
C ALA A 284 12.13 7.26 -13.99
N CYS A 285 12.61 6.01 -13.91
CA CYS A 285 12.53 5.19 -12.70
C CYS A 285 13.34 5.83 -11.55
N ASN A 286 14.57 6.26 -11.84
CA ASN A 286 15.44 6.95 -10.88
C ASN A 286 14.80 8.23 -10.32
N ARG A 287 14.29 9.09 -11.20
CA ARG A 287 13.58 10.32 -10.80
C ARG A 287 12.34 10.02 -9.98
N GLY A 288 11.56 9.00 -10.37
CA GLY A 288 10.39 8.55 -9.62
C GLY A 288 10.75 8.11 -8.21
N LEU A 289 11.78 7.27 -8.06
CA LEU A 289 12.21 6.80 -6.76
C LEU A 289 12.77 7.95 -5.89
N CYS A 290 13.47 8.93 -6.49
CA CYS A 290 13.91 10.13 -5.77
C CYS A 290 12.72 10.91 -5.19
N THR A 291 11.69 11.18 -6.00
CA THR A 291 10.52 11.94 -5.54
C THR A 291 9.70 11.19 -4.51
N GLU A 292 9.64 9.86 -4.63
CA GLU A 292 9.05 8.99 -3.63
C GLU A 292 9.83 9.00 -2.30
N GLY A 293 11.17 8.96 -2.37
CA GLY A 293 12.04 9.13 -1.20
C GLY A 293 11.83 10.46 -0.49
N LEU A 294 11.70 11.56 -1.24
CA LEU A 294 11.32 12.87 -0.68
C LEU A 294 9.97 12.86 0.02
N GLY A 295 8.97 12.16 -0.57
CA GLY A 295 7.67 11.96 0.05
C GLY A 295 7.75 11.16 1.35
N SER A 296 8.54 10.08 1.37
CA SER A 296 8.78 9.24 2.56
C SER A 296 9.53 10.00 3.65
N LEU A 297 10.48 10.87 3.29
CA LEU A 297 11.16 11.77 4.23
C LEU A 297 10.15 12.71 4.90
N LEU A 298 9.30 13.36 4.10
CA LEU A 298 8.24 14.23 4.62
C LEU A 298 7.28 13.45 5.54
N ALA A 299 6.88 12.25 5.14
CA ALA A 299 6.02 11.37 5.91
C ALA A 299 6.64 11.04 7.29
N GLY A 300 7.91 10.62 7.32
CA GLY A 300 8.67 10.35 8.54
C GLY A 300 8.79 11.58 9.46
N LEU A 301 9.06 12.76 8.90
CA LEU A 301 9.12 14.03 9.66
C LEU A 301 7.78 14.43 10.26
N LEU A 302 6.67 14.17 9.56
CA LEU A 302 5.30 14.37 10.06
C LEU A 302 4.88 13.33 11.09
N GLY A 303 5.70 12.29 11.31
CA GLY A 303 5.45 11.23 12.27
C GLY A 303 4.42 10.21 11.78
N THR A 304 4.32 9.98 10.46
CA THR A 304 3.47 8.92 9.93
C THR A 304 4.18 7.57 10.06
N PRO A 305 3.43 6.47 10.33
CA PRO A 305 4.02 5.14 10.48
C PRO A 305 4.36 4.46 9.14
N GLY A 306 4.00 5.06 8.01
CA GLY A 306 4.31 4.56 6.67
C GLY A 306 4.85 5.66 5.76
N GLY A 307 5.83 5.29 4.94
CA GLY A 307 6.35 6.15 3.87
C GLY A 307 5.45 6.14 2.64
N THR A 308 5.78 6.97 1.66
CA THR A 308 5.03 7.05 0.40
C THR A 308 5.57 6.06 -0.61
N ALA A 309 4.70 5.34 -1.32
CA ALA A 309 5.08 4.54 -2.47
C ALA A 309 4.03 4.56 -3.58
N ALA A 310 4.42 4.12 -4.78
CA ALA A 310 3.52 4.09 -5.93
C ALA A 310 2.36 3.09 -5.72
N SER A 311 1.12 3.57 -5.90
CA SER A 311 -0.08 2.76 -5.68
C SER A 311 -0.34 1.74 -6.79
N ILE A 312 -0.26 0.46 -6.45
CA ILE A 312 -0.66 -0.65 -7.33
C ILE A 312 -2.15 -0.57 -7.64
N ALA A 313 -2.98 -0.33 -6.61
CA ALA A 313 -4.43 -0.23 -6.77
C ALA A 313 -4.83 0.87 -7.76
N ASN A 314 -4.19 2.05 -7.66
CA ASN A 314 -4.37 3.12 -8.64
C ASN A 314 -3.93 2.70 -10.04
N THR A 315 -2.76 2.07 -10.16
CA THR A 315 -2.20 1.64 -11.44
C THR A 315 -3.10 0.64 -12.15
N CYS A 316 -3.59 -0.36 -11.43
CA CYS A 316 -4.54 -1.35 -11.93
C CYS A 316 -5.90 -0.74 -12.24
N ALA A 317 -6.38 0.21 -11.42
CA ALA A 317 -7.58 0.98 -11.71
C ALA A 317 -7.43 1.82 -12.99
N THR A 318 -6.24 2.39 -13.26
CA THR A 318 -5.93 3.05 -14.54
C THR A 318 -5.97 2.07 -15.70
N GLY A 319 -5.54 0.82 -15.51
CA GLY A 319 -5.71 -0.26 -16.49
C GLY A 319 -7.18 -0.57 -16.79
N LEU A 320 -8.06 -0.51 -15.79
CA LEU A 320 -9.50 -0.69 -15.97
C LEU A 320 -10.13 0.51 -16.68
N THR A 321 -9.82 1.74 -16.25
CA THR A 321 -10.42 2.97 -16.79
C THR A 321 -9.82 3.41 -18.13
N GLN A 322 -8.61 2.96 -18.46
CA GLN A 322 -7.79 3.39 -19.62
C GLN A 322 -7.53 4.92 -19.65
N ALA A 323 -7.55 5.57 -18.48
CA ALA A 323 -7.30 7.02 -18.35
C ALA A 323 -5.79 7.30 -18.18
N GLY A 324 -5.06 7.46 -19.30
CA GLY A 324 -3.61 7.73 -19.29
C GLY A 324 -3.19 9.17 -18.94
N SER A 325 -4.13 10.07 -18.65
CA SER A 325 -3.83 11.47 -18.36
C SER A 325 -3.30 11.66 -16.93
N ARG A 326 -2.31 12.55 -16.77
CA ARG A 326 -1.76 12.94 -15.46
C ARG A 326 -2.65 13.94 -14.74
N PHE A 327 -3.47 14.69 -15.47
CA PHE A 327 -4.25 15.80 -14.92
C PHE A 327 -5.24 15.35 -13.81
N PRO A 328 -6.03 14.27 -13.99
CA PRO A 328 -6.89 13.77 -12.90
C PRO A 328 -6.11 13.36 -11.65
N VAL A 329 -4.91 12.81 -11.82
CA VAL A 329 -4.00 12.41 -10.73
C VAL A 329 -3.43 13.62 -10.00
N GLN A 330 -3.14 14.71 -10.72
CA GLN A 330 -2.68 15.97 -10.11
C GLN A 330 -3.80 16.66 -9.34
N VAL A 331 -5.02 16.65 -9.88
CA VAL A 331 -6.21 17.17 -9.19
C VAL A 331 -6.48 16.36 -7.92
N SER A 332 -6.45 15.02 -7.99
CA SER A 332 -6.63 14.17 -6.80
C SER A 332 -5.52 14.40 -5.77
N ALA A 333 -4.28 14.64 -6.20
CA ALA A 333 -3.17 14.99 -5.32
C ALA A 333 -3.40 16.30 -4.57
N LEU A 334 -3.87 17.36 -5.27
CA LEU A 334 -4.21 18.63 -4.64
C LEU A 334 -5.34 18.48 -3.63
N VAL A 335 -6.37 17.70 -3.98
CA VAL A 335 -7.46 17.35 -3.05
C VAL A 335 -6.92 16.61 -1.83
N CYS A 336 -5.99 15.66 -1.99
CA CYS A 336 -5.33 14.99 -0.86
C CYS A 336 -4.54 15.96 0.03
N VAL A 337 -3.88 16.98 -0.52
CA VAL A 337 -3.21 18.02 0.27
C VAL A 337 -4.22 18.79 1.12
N VAL A 338 -5.34 19.23 0.52
CA VAL A 338 -6.40 19.96 1.23
C VAL A 338 -7.06 19.09 2.32
N LEU A 339 -7.34 17.82 2.02
CA LEU A 339 -7.83 16.85 2.99
C LEU A 339 -6.83 16.62 4.13
N GLY A 340 -5.53 16.60 3.82
CA GLY A 340 -4.48 16.45 4.81
C GLY A 340 -4.29 17.65 5.73
N MET A 341 -4.67 18.85 5.28
CA MET A 341 -4.74 20.06 6.11
C MET A 341 -5.98 20.11 7.01
N SER A 342 -6.93 19.19 6.87
CA SER A 342 -8.22 19.22 7.57
C SER A 342 -8.53 17.89 8.26
N PRO A 343 -8.13 17.71 9.53
CA PRO A 343 -8.39 16.49 10.30
C PRO A 343 -9.87 16.12 10.37
N ARG A 344 -10.79 17.09 10.26
CA ARG A 344 -12.24 16.85 10.14
C ARG A 344 -12.62 16.15 8.84
N LEU A 345 -12.17 16.64 7.68
CA LEU A 345 -12.48 16.01 6.40
C LEU A 345 -11.80 14.65 6.27
N ALA A 346 -10.57 14.53 6.78
CA ALA A 346 -9.90 13.24 6.90
C ALA A 346 -10.70 12.28 7.80
N GLY A 347 -11.32 12.76 8.88
CA GLY A 347 -12.25 12.00 9.69
C GLY A 347 -13.50 11.55 8.92
N LEU A 348 -14.06 12.40 8.07
CA LEU A 348 -15.22 12.03 7.24
C LEU A 348 -14.92 10.86 6.29
N LEU A 349 -13.70 10.77 5.78
CA LEU A 349 -13.29 9.66 4.93
C LEU A 349 -13.22 8.32 5.69
N THR A 350 -13.10 8.34 7.02
CA THR A 350 -13.18 7.11 7.83
C THR A 350 -14.60 6.55 7.92
N CYS A 351 -15.62 7.30 7.49
CA CYS A 351 -17.00 6.80 7.36
C CYS A 351 -17.18 5.89 6.14
N ILE A 352 -16.22 5.86 5.20
CA ILE A 352 -16.29 4.94 4.06
C ILE A 352 -16.13 3.51 4.59
N PRO A 353 -17.06 2.59 4.31
CA PRO A 353 -17.03 1.24 4.87
C PRO A 353 -15.77 0.48 4.50
N LEU A 354 -15.26 -0.30 5.46
CA LEU A 354 -14.10 -1.15 5.24
C LEU A 354 -14.34 -2.20 4.14
N VAL A 355 -15.58 -2.70 4.06
CA VAL A 355 -16.05 -3.62 3.00
C VAL A 355 -15.73 -3.10 1.59
N VAL A 356 -15.96 -1.80 1.35
CA VAL A 356 -15.71 -1.17 0.04
C VAL A 356 -14.22 -1.16 -0.26
N HIS A 357 -13.38 -0.85 0.73
CA HIS A 357 -11.92 -0.90 0.57
C HIS A 357 -11.45 -2.31 0.20
N GLY A 358 -11.99 -3.34 0.87
CA GLY A 358 -11.74 -4.74 0.54
C GLY A 358 -12.14 -5.08 -0.90
N GLY A 359 -13.34 -4.68 -1.32
CA GLY A 359 -13.83 -4.91 -2.69
C GLY A 359 -12.97 -4.24 -3.76
N VAL A 360 -12.54 -3.00 -3.54
CA VAL A 360 -11.61 -2.28 -4.45
C VAL A 360 -10.26 -3.00 -4.53
N LEU A 361 -9.71 -3.42 -3.39
CA LEU A 361 -8.44 -4.17 -3.35
C LEU A 361 -8.56 -5.50 -4.09
N CYS A 362 -9.62 -6.28 -3.86
CA CYS A 362 -9.83 -7.55 -4.58
C CYS A 362 -9.83 -7.35 -6.11
N VAL A 363 -10.61 -6.39 -6.62
CA VAL A 363 -10.71 -6.14 -8.08
C VAL A 363 -9.38 -5.65 -8.65
N THR A 364 -8.74 -4.67 -8.00
CA THR A 364 -7.51 -4.07 -8.53
C THR A 364 -6.31 -5.01 -8.43
N TYR A 365 -6.17 -5.76 -7.34
CA TYR A 365 -5.08 -6.73 -7.20
C TYR A 365 -5.29 -7.96 -8.08
N ALA A 366 -6.53 -8.39 -8.37
CA ALA A 366 -6.79 -9.42 -9.37
C ALA A 366 -6.30 -8.99 -10.77
N VAL A 367 -6.47 -7.71 -11.14
CA VAL A 367 -5.90 -7.14 -12.37
C VAL A 367 -4.37 -7.15 -12.32
N ALA A 368 -3.75 -6.87 -11.17
CA ALA A 368 -2.30 -6.98 -10.99
C ALA A 368 -1.81 -8.41 -11.26
N VAL A 369 -2.46 -9.42 -10.67
CA VAL A 369 -2.15 -10.84 -10.91
C VAL A 369 -2.23 -11.20 -12.38
N GLY A 370 -3.35 -10.86 -13.04
CA GLY A 370 -3.55 -11.14 -14.47
C GLY A 370 -2.52 -10.43 -15.35
N THR A 371 -2.12 -9.20 -15.00
CA THR A 371 -1.10 -8.48 -15.76
C THR A 371 0.28 -9.09 -15.58
N GLY A 372 0.64 -9.54 -14.37
CA GLY A 372 1.86 -10.31 -14.12
C GLY A 372 1.90 -11.60 -14.92
N ILE A 373 0.79 -12.37 -14.94
CA ILE A 373 0.68 -13.60 -15.74
C ILE A 373 0.85 -13.30 -17.23
N SER A 374 0.22 -12.23 -17.74
CA SER A 374 0.38 -11.82 -19.14
C SER A 374 1.83 -11.45 -19.49
N TYR A 375 2.67 -11.09 -18.51
CA TYR A 375 4.05 -10.70 -18.76
C TYR A 375 4.95 -11.90 -19.07
N PHE A 376 4.54 -13.12 -18.69
CA PHE A 376 5.27 -14.32 -19.08
C PHE A 376 5.26 -14.59 -20.60
N GLN A 377 4.34 -13.96 -21.36
CA GLN A 377 4.31 -14.09 -22.84
C GLN A 377 5.60 -13.60 -23.53
N TYR A 378 6.44 -12.81 -22.85
CA TYR A 378 7.72 -12.30 -23.37
C TYR A 378 8.89 -13.25 -23.12
N ALA A 379 8.61 -14.47 -22.65
CA ALA A 379 9.62 -15.46 -22.36
C ALA A 379 9.09 -16.86 -22.67
N ASP A 380 10.01 -17.80 -22.84
CA ASP A 380 9.67 -19.18 -23.18
C ASP A 380 9.24 -19.95 -21.90
N ILE A 381 7.92 -20.00 -21.65
CA ILE A 381 7.35 -20.70 -20.50
C ILE A 381 7.40 -22.22 -20.69
N ASP A 382 7.57 -22.74 -21.91
CA ASP A 382 7.54 -24.18 -22.15
C ASP A 382 8.84 -24.87 -21.70
N SER A 383 9.90 -24.09 -21.47
CA SER A 383 11.15 -24.58 -20.89
C SER A 383 10.99 -25.00 -19.43
N GLY A 384 11.39 -26.24 -19.11
CA GLY A 384 11.37 -26.77 -17.74
C GLY A 384 12.17 -25.92 -16.74
N ARG A 385 13.25 -25.25 -17.20
CA ARG A 385 14.02 -24.28 -16.41
C ARG A 385 13.11 -23.14 -15.93
N ASN A 386 12.41 -22.51 -16.87
CA ASN A 386 11.58 -21.34 -16.60
C ASN A 386 10.35 -21.69 -15.76
N ILE A 387 9.73 -22.85 -16.03
CA ILE A 387 8.64 -23.39 -15.19
C ILE A 387 9.09 -23.54 -13.74
N PHE A 388 10.27 -24.13 -13.52
CA PHE A 388 10.82 -24.30 -12.18
C PHE A 388 11.09 -22.95 -11.49
N ILE A 389 11.77 -22.02 -12.17
CA ILE A 389 12.10 -20.70 -11.62
C ILE A 389 10.82 -19.97 -11.19
N VAL A 390 9.81 -19.92 -12.05
CA VAL A 390 8.55 -19.21 -11.76
C VAL A 390 7.80 -19.89 -10.62
N GLY A 391 7.60 -21.20 -10.69
CA GLY A 391 6.84 -21.94 -9.67
C GLY A 391 7.50 -21.88 -8.29
N PHE A 392 8.81 -22.10 -8.22
CA PHE A 392 9.57 -22.08 -6.98
C PHE A 392 9.57 -20.69 -6.34
N THR A 393 9.83 -19.65 -7.12
CA THR A 393 9.93 -18.27 -6.59
C THR A 393 8.60 -17.77 -6.06
N MET A 394 7.50 -17.98 -6.80
CA MET A 394 6.17 -17.59 -6.36
C MET A 394 5.72 -18.36 -5.11
N PHE A 395 6.00 -19.67 -5.05
CA PHE A 395 5.62 -20.47 -3.89
C PHE A 395 6.40 -20.08 -2.63
N MET A 396 7.74 -19.95 -2.74
CA MET A 396 8.59 -19.56 -1.62
C MET A 396 8.28 -18.15 -1.11
N ALA A 397 7.93 -17.23 -2.02
CA ALA A 397 7.54 -15.87 -1.67
C ALA A 397 6.31 -15.79 -0.76
N LEU A 398 5.38 -16.74 -0.86
CA LEU A 398 4.20 -16.81 0.02
C LEU A 398 4.45 -17.70 1.25
N LEU A 399 5.23 -18.78 1.07
CA LEU A 399 5.51 -19.75 2.11
C LEU A 399 6.39 -19.17 3.23
N VAL A 400 7.52 -18.54 2.89
CA VAL A 400 8.52 -18.09 3.86
C VAL A 400 7.96 -17.02 4.80
N PRO A 401 7.31 -15.93 4.33
CA PRO A 401 6.68 -14.97 5.23
C PRO A 401 5.62 -15.62 6.12
N ARG A 402 4.84 -16.58 5.59
CA ARG A 402 3.82 -17.29 6.37
C ARG A 402 4.45 -18.13 7.47
N TRP A 403 5.49 -18.90 7.17
CA TRP A 403 6.20 -19.70 8.16
C TRP A 403 6.83 -18.80 9.24
N LEU A 404 7.55 -17.75 8.86
CA LEU A 404 8.15 -16.80 9.79
C LEU A 404 7.11 -16.12 10.68
N SER A 405 5.89 -15.87 10.19
CA SER A 405 4.82 -15.27 10.99
C SER A 405 4.27 -16.19 12.09
N MET A 406 4.47 -17.50 11.96
CA MET A 406 3.98 -18.52 12.90
C MET A 406 5.04 -18.94 13.93
N VAL A 407 6.33 -18.70 13.68
CA VAL A 407 7.42 -19.12 14.56
C VAL A 407 7.64 -18.05 15.65
N PRO A 408 7.45 -18.37 16.95
CA PRO A 408 7.55 -17.40 18.04
C PRO A 408 9.01 -17.02 18.42
N ALA A 409 10.02 -17.64 17.82
CA ALA A 409 11.42 -17.31 18.03
C ALA A 409 11.93 -16.45 16.88
N HIS A 410 11.83 -15.13 17.02
CA HIS A 410 12.62 -14.20 16.20
C HIS A 410 14.09 -14.64 16.26
N LEU A 411 14.78 -14.69 15.11
CA LEU A 411 16.21 -14.99 14.99
C LEU A 411 16.98 -14.31 16.13
N ALA A 412 17.22 -15.05 17.21
CA ALA A 412 17.84 -14.53 18.42
C ALA A 412 19.29 -14.98 18.37
N THR A 413 20.02 -14.47 17.39
CA THR A 413 21.44 -14.80 17.19
C THR A 413 22.32 -14.15 18.28
N GLY A 414 21.69 -13.50 19.27
CA GLY A 414 22.26 -13.04 20.55
C GLY A 414 23.25 -11.87 20.45
N SER A 415 23.96 -11.75 19.33
CA SER A 415 25.03 -10.78 19.12
C SER A 415 24.70 -9.69 18.09
N TRP A 416 23.78 -9.93 17.14
CA TRP A 416 23.49 -9.00 16.03
C TRP A 416 21.99 -8.71 15.83
N VAL A 417 21.30 -8.27 16.90
CA VAL A 417 19.85 -7.95 16.88
C VAL A 417 19.45 -7.04 15.70
N THR A 418 20.30 -6.08 15.35
CA THR A 418 20.08 -5.16 14.22
C THR A 418 20.05 -5.88 12.87
N LEU A 419 20.94 -6.84 12.66
CA LEU A 419 21.04 -7.60 11.43
C LEU A 419 19.91 -8.64 11.34
N ASP A 420 19.56 -9.26 12.46
CA ASP A 420 18.42 -10.17 12.57
C ASP A 420 17.11 -9.46 12.16
N LEU A 421 16.90 -8.22 12.63
CA LEU A 421 15.75 -7.40 12.27
C LEU A 421 15.74 -7.01 10.78
N LEU A 422 16.90 -6.71 10.20
CA LEU A 422 17.00 -6.41 8.77
C LEU A 422 16.59 -7.62 7.93
N PHE A 423 17.18 -8.79 8.20
CA PHE A 423 16.87 -10.01 7.46
C PHE A 423 15.43 -10.46 7.66
N LEU A 424 14.93 -10.44 8.90
CA LEU A 424 13.56 -10.79 9.19
C LEU A 424 12.58 -9.85 8.46
N SER A 425 12.86 -8.55 8.44
CA SER A 425 12.04 -7.58 7.71
C SER A 425 12.04 -7.85 6.21
N LEU A 426 13.19 -8.14 5.60
CA LEU A 426 13.29 -8.45 4.18
C LEU A 426 12.59 -9.77 3.80
N LEU A 427 12.83 -10.84 4.57
CA LEU A 427 12.25 -12.16 4.31
C LEU A 427 10.74 -12.21 4.51
N MET A 428 10.18 -11.29 5.30
CA MET A 428 8.74 -11.14 5.47
C MET A 428 8.06 -10.40 4.31
N MET A 429 8.80 -9.74 3.41
CA MET A 429 8.24 -9.01 2.27
C MET A 429 8.14 -9.96 1.05
N PRO A 430 6.93 -10.39 0.62
CA PRO A 430 6.78 -11.34 -0.47
C PRO A 430 7.35 -10.83 -1.80
N VAL A 431 7.20 -9.53 -2.06
CA VAL A 431 7.66 -8.88 -3.30
C VAL A 431 9.18 -8.87 -3.38
N PHE A 432 9.86 -8.53 -2.28
CA PHE A 432 11.32 -8.60 -2.19
C PHE A 432 11.81 -10.03 -2.43
N LEU A 433 11.23 -11.00 -1.70
CA LEU A 433 11.65 -12.39 -1.75
C LEU A 433 11.47 -12.99 -3.16
N THR A 434 10.35 -12.67 -3.83
CA THR A 434 10.11 -13.08 -5.22
C THR A 434 11.18 -12.50 -6.14
N GLY A 435 11.35 -11.18 -6.15
CA GLY A 435 12.29 -10.53 -7.07
C GLY A 435 13.74 -10.97 -6.84
N PHE A 436 14.16 -11.14 -5.58
CA PHE A 436 15.48 -11.64 -5.24
C PHE A 436 15.69 -13.09 -5.70
N LEU A 437 14.77 -14.01 -5.38
CA LEU A 437 14.89 -15.41 -5.76
C LEU A 437 14.81 -15.59 -7.28
N SER A 438 13.91 -14.89 -7.96
CA SER A 438 13.78 -14.95 -9.42
C SER A 438 15.04 -14.42 -10.10
N PHE A 439 15.58 -13.29 -9.64
CA PHE A 439 16.84 -12.76 -10.17
C PHE A 439 18.01 -13.71 -9.93
N PHE A 440 18.11 -14.28 -8.72
CA PHE A 440 19.18 -15.20 -8.38
C PHE A 440 19.12 -16.49 -9.23
N LEU A 441 17.95 -17.10 -9.34
CA LEU A 441 17.79 -18.35 -10.10
C LEU A 441 17.95 -18.13 -11.60
N GLU A 442 17.51 -17.00 -12.14
CA GLU A 442 17.69 -16.67 -13.55
C GLU A 442 19.17 -16.56 -13.95
N ASN A 443 20.04 -16.13 -13.02
CA ASN A 443 21.47 -16.01 -13.28
C ASN A 443 22.27 -17.29 -12.95
N THR A 444 21.71 -18.21 -12.16
CA THR A 444 22.45 -19.38 -11.65
C THR A 444 22.04 -20.70 -12.27
N VAL A 445 20.76 -20.85 -12.64
CA VAL A 445 20.26 -22.06 -13.30
C VAL A 445 20.67 -22.04 -14.76
N SER A 446 21.40 -23.05 -15.22
CA SER A 446 21.80 -23.21 -16.61
C SER A 446 20.64 -23.69 -17.49
N GLY A 447 20.56 -23.16 -18.70
CA GLY A 447 19.52 -23.45 -19.71
C GLY A 447 19.14 -22.17 -20.40
#